data_AF-A0A9P6GUM4-F1
#
_entry.id   AF-A0A9P6GUM4-F1
#
_cell.length_a   1.000
_cell.length_b   1.000
_cell.length_c   1.000
_cell.angle_alpha   90.00
_cell.angle_beta   90.00
_cell.angle_gamma   90.00
#
_symmetry.space_group_name_H-M   'P 1'
#
loop_
_entity.id
_entity.type
_entity.pdbx_description
1 polymer ?
#
loop_
_entity_poly.entity_id
_entity_poly.type
_entity_poly.pdbx_seq_one_letter_code
_entity_poly.pdbx_strand_id
1 'polypeptide(L)'
;MLSFDYTRRHNEVVRCIHLQLFLTYNLKSSKKIKNHSVQEIVSNDNVEIRIKTDVKIQFKKLDIFVYDKVKKEISIIEIRFTSLDNLQTVEQEKTRKYV
;
A
#
# COMPACT_ATOMS: atom_id res chain seq x y z
N MET A 1 0.37 -2.00 -23.80
CA MET A 1 -0.16 -0.67 -23.39
C MET A 1 -0.88 -0.75 -22.04
N LEU A 2 -1.90 -1.59 -21.88
CA LEU A 2 -2.72 -1.67 -20.66
C LEU A 2 -1.93 -1.98 -19.35
N SER A 3 -0.92 -2.83 -19.41
CA SER A 3 -0.09 -3.20 -18.25
C SER A 3 0.78 -2.05 -17.74
N PHE A 4 1.26 -1.19 -18.64
CA PHE A 4 2.09 -0.04 -18.27
C PHE A 4 1.26 1.03 -17.56
N ASP A 5 0.06 1.34 -18.08
CA ASP A 5 -0.87 2.28 -17.45
C ASP A 5 -1.42 1.77 -16.12
N TYR A 6 -1.57 0.44 -15.96
CA TYR A 6 -1.92 -0.15 -14.67
C TYR A 6 -0.81 0.04 -13.64
N THR A 7 0.42 -0.36 -13.96
CA THR A 7 1.57 -0.26 -13.04
C THR A 7 1.86 1.18 -12.65
N ARG A 8 1.74 2.12 -13.58
CA ARG A 8 1.91 3.55 -13.28
C ARG A 8 0.87 4.04 -12.27
N ARG A 9 -0.42 3.79 -12.50
CA ARG A 9 -1.49 4.18 -11.57
C ARG A 9 -1.30 3.53 -10.20
N HIS A 10 -0.91 2.25 -10.18
CA HIS A 10 -0.60 1.53 -8.95
C HIS A 10 0.49 2.20 -8.14
N ASN A 11 1.62 2.52 -8.77
CA ASN A 11 2.73 3.16 -8.10
C ASN A 11 2.37 4.57 -7.60
N GLU A 12 1.56 5.33 -8.35
CA GLU A 12 1.05 6.63 -7.89
C GLU A 12 0.18 6.48 -6.62
N VAL A 13 -0.74 5.51 -6.58
CA VAL A 13 -1.59 5.25 -5.41
C VAL A 13 -0.78 4.75 -4.22
N VAL A 14 0.15 3.81 -4.42
CA VAL A 14 1.08 3.35 -3.38
C VAL A 14 1.83 4.54 -2.79
N ARG A 15 2.30 5.47 -3.63
CA ARG A 15 3.01 6.67 -3.18
C ARG A 15 2.14 7.61 -2.36
N CYS A 16 0.87 7.79 -2.73
CA CYS A 16 -0.10 8.55 -1.96
C CYS A 16 -0.32 7.94 -0.56
N ILE A 17 -0.58 6.64 -0.50
CA ILE A 17 -0.85 5.94 0.76
C ILE A 17 0.42 5.95 1.65
N HIS A 18 1.59 5.71 1.05
CA HIS A 18 2.87 5.77 1.75
C HIS A 18 3.11 7.14 2.38
N LEU A 19 2.84 8.23 1.65
CA LEU A 19 2.96 9.59 2.20
C LEU A 19 1.97 9.82 3.35
N GLN A 20 0.72 9.38 3.19
CA GLN A 20 -0.29 9.53 4.22
C GLN A 20 0.12 8.83 5.52
N LEU A 21 0.61 7.59 5.43
CA LEU A 21 1.11 6.85 6.61
C LEU A 21 2.29 7.58 7.28
N PHE A 22 3.20 8.16 6.51
CA PHE A 22 4.28 8.96 7.07
C PHE A 22 3.78 10.18 7.85
N LEU A 23 2.77 10.87 7.33
CA LEU A 23 2.15 12.01 8.02
C LEU A 23 1.42 11.57 9.29
N THR A 24 0.68 10.45 9.26
CA THR A 24 -0.06 9.93 10.42
C THR A 24 0.88 9.49 11.55
N TYR A 25 1.98 8.83 11.22
CA TYR A 25 2.94 8.32 12.22
C TYR A 25 4.10 9.28 12.51
N ASN A 26 4.02 10.54 12.05
CA ASN A 26 5.04 11.58 12.23
C ASN A 26 6.45 11.14 11.76
N LEU A 27 6.52 10.36 10.69
CA LEU A 27 7.78 9.96 10.05
C LEU A 27 8.32 11.12 9.20
N LYS A 28 9.65 11.27 9.16
CA LYS A 28 10.32 12.30 8.36
C LYS A 28 10.03 12.09 6.86
N SER A 29 9.20 12.94 6.27
CA SER A 29 8.86 12.94 4.84
C SER A 29 8.79 14.35 4.26
N SER A 30 8.85 14.44 2.93
CA SER A 30 8.44 15.66 2.24
C SER A 30 6.92 15.78 2.22
N LYS A 31 6.37 16.92 2.67
CA LYS A 31 4.93 17.17 2.69
C LYS A 31 4.29 17.20 1.28
N LYS A 32 5.09 17.32 0.22
CA LYS A 32 4.62 17.36 -1.16
C LYS A 32 4.80 16.01 -1.82
N ILE A 33 3.73 15.48 -2.43
CA ILE A 33 3.77 14.19 -3.09
C ILE A 33 4.89 14.10 -4.13
N LYS A 34 5.07 15.14 -4.96
CA LYS A 34 6.10 15.20 -6.01
C LYS A 34 7.49 14.79 -5.52
N ASN A 35 7.85 15.20 -4.30
CA ASN A 35 9.18 15.01 -3.72
C ASN A 35 9.25 13.79 -2.79
N HIS A 36 8.16 13.05 -2.61
CA HIS A 36 8.13 11.87 -1.76
C HIS A 36 8.69 10.66 -2.49
N SER A 37 9.68 10.00 -1.88
CA SER A 37 10.23 8.74 -2.37
C SER A 37 9.60 7.58 -1.62
N VAL A 38 9.24 6.53 -2.36
CA VAL A 38 8.70 5.29 -1.78
C VAL A 38 9.89 4.47 -1.30
N GLN A 39 9.88 4.09 -0.02
CA GLN A 39 10.93 3.27 0.61
C GLN A 39 10.34 1.90 0.94
N GLU A 40 11.11 0.82 0.72
CA GLU A 40 10.62 -0.55 0.93
C GLU A 40 10.38 -0.87 2.41
N ILE A 41 11.23 -0.38 3.31
CA ILE A 41 11.10 -0.62 4.74
C ILE A 41 11.41 0.68 5.47
N VAL A 42 10.49 1.07 6.36
CA VAL A 42 10.60 2.28 7.17
C VAL A 42 10.10 1.94 8.57
N SER A 43 10.92 2.21 9.59
CA SER A 43 10.53 1.96 10.97
C SER A 43 10.95 3.11 11.88
N ASN A 44 10.11 3.41 12.86
CA ASN A 44 10.48 4.18 14.06
C ASN A 44 10.12 3.36 15.31
N ASP A 45 10.14 4.00 16.47
CA ASP A 45 9.82 3.35 17.75
C ASP A 45 8.35 2.90 17.84
N ASN A 46 7.46 3.55 17.09
CA ASN A 46 6.01 3.37 17.19
C ASN A 46 5.42 2.51 16.07
N VAL A 47 6.03 2.51 14.88
CA VAL A 47 5.48 1.86 13.69
C VAL A 47 6.58 1.25 12.82
N GLU A 48 6.24 0.19 12.13
CA GLU A 48 7.01 -0.37 11.03
C GLU A 48 6.15 -0.51 9.79
N ILE A 49 6.56 0.15 8.70
CA ILE A 49 5.91 0.14 7.40
C ILE A 49 6.81 -0.63 6.44
N ARG A 50 6.25 -1.64 5.77
CA ARG A 50 6.94 -2.40 4.72
C ARG A 50 6.11 -2.34 3.44
N ILE A 51 6.74 -1.92 2.35
CA ILE A 51 6.17 -1.91 1.01
C ILE A 51 6.88 -2.98 0.20
N LYS A 52 6.09 -3.86 -0.43
CA LYS A 52 6.62 -4.92 -1.29
C LYS A 52 6.06 -4.81 -2.70
N THR A 53 6.29 -3.67 -3.35
CA THR A 53 5.96 -3.48 -4.76
C THR A 53 7.02 -4.12 -5.65
N ASP A 54 6.88 -5.41 -5.96
CA ASP A 54 7.60 -6.00 -7.10
C ASP A 54 6.87 -5.65 -8.41
N VAL A 55 7.64 -5.27 -9.42
CA VAL A 55 7.18 -4.95 -10.79
C VAL A 55 6.44 -6.13 -11.45
N LYS A 56 6.60 -7.35 -10.93
CA LYS A 56 5.80 -8.51 -11.32
C LYS A 56 4.68 -8.70 -10.29
N ILE A 57 3.48 -8.24 -10.66
CA ILE A 57 2.22 -8.46 -9.94
C ILE A 57 1.98 -9.98 -9.88
N GLN A 58 2.57 -10.64 -8.90
CA GLN A 58 2.20 -11.99 -8.53
C GLN A 58 0.98 -11.87 -7.60
N PHE A 59 -0.11 -12.50 -7.99
CA PHE A 59 -1.49 -12.38 -7.48
C PHE A 59 -1.70 -12.66 -5.97
N LYS A 60 -0.64 -12.75 -5.16
CA LYS A 60 -0.71 -13.13 -3.74
C LYS A 60 0.12 -12.26 -2.79
N LYS A 61 0.85 -11.24 -3.27
CA LYS A 61 1.75 -10.43 -2.42
C LYS A 61 1.03 -9.18 -1.86
N LEU A 62 1.25 -8.89 -0.59
CA LEU A 62 0.74 -7.73 0.14
C LEU A 62 1.43 -6.46 -0.38
N ASP A 63 0.68 -5.39 -0.69
CA ASP A 63 1.26 -4.16 -1.22
C ASP A 63 1.92 -3.32 -0.12
N ILE A 64 1.19 -3.08 0.98
CA ILE A 64 1.68 -2.32 2.14
C ILE A 64 1.31 -3.06 3.42
N PHE A 65 2.31 -3.26 4.27
CA PHE A 65 2.19 -3.82 5.61
C PHE A 65 2.54 -2.73 6.62
N VAL A 66 1.71 -2.56 7.63
CA VAL A 66 1.92 -1.59 8.72
C VAL A 66 1.76 -2.33 10.03
N TYR A 67 2.80 -2.31 10.86
CA TYR A 67 2.78 -2.82 12.21
C TYR A 67 2.88 -1.67 13.20
N ASP A 68 1.78 -1.40 13.91
CA ASP A 68 1.75 -0.45 15.01
C ASP A 68 2.27 -1.13 16.27
N LYS A 69 3.48 -0.76 16.69
CA LYS A 69 4.18 -1.35 17.83
C LYS A 69 3.55 -0.95 19.16
N VAL A 70 2.88 0.19 19.20
CA VAL A 70 2.22 0.71 20.42
C VAL A 70 0.93 -0.05 20.66
N LYS A 71 0.08 -0.15 19.64
CA LYS A 71 -1.21 -0.85 19.72
C LYS A 71 -1.09 -2.37 19.56
N LYS A 72 0.05 -2.85 19.05
CA LYS A 72 0.28 -4.24 18.65
C LYS A 72 -0.71 -4.70 17.57
N GLU A 73 -1.06 -3.79 16.67
CA GLU A 73 -1.99 -4.04 15.57
C GLU A 73 -1.24 -4.15 14.25
N ILE A 74 -1.69 -5.08 13.40
CA ILE A 74 -1.17 -5.25 12.05
C ILE A 74 -2.25 -4.82 11.07
N SER A 75 -1.93 -3.83 10.25
CA SER A 75 -2.75 -3.41 9.13
C SER A 75 -2.14 -3.87 7.82
N ILE A 76 -2.96 -4.51 7.00
CA ILE A 76 -2.62 -4.97 5.66
C ILE A 76 -3.43 -4.15 4.67
N ILE A 77 -2.74 -3.53 3.71
CA ILE A 77 -3.38 -2.74 2.66
C ILE A 77 -3.06 -3.39 1.31
N GLU A 78 -4.10 -3.83 0.62
CA GLU A 78 -4.02 -4.34 -0.76
C GLU A 78 -4.68 -3.38 -1.74
N ILE A 79 -3.94 -2.99 -2.77
CA ILE A 79 -4.34 -2.02 -3.78
C ILE A 79 -4.68 -2.78 -5.07
N ARG A 80 -5.89 -2.58 -5.59
CA ARG A 80 -6.32 -3.16 -6.87
C ARG A 80 -7.16 -2.13 -7.62
N PHE A 81 -6.90 -1.97 -8.92
CA PHE A 81 -7.80 -1.22 -9.79
C PHE A 81 -8.80 -2.19 -10.39
N THR A 82 -10.09 -1.95 -10.14
CA THR A 82 -11.19 -2.72 -10.72
C THR A 82 -12.20 -1.75 -11.33
N SER A 83 -12.99 -2.23 -12.30
CA SER A 83 -14.19 -1.52 -12.72
C SER A 83 -15.22 -1.50 -11.59
N LEU A 84 -16.06 -0.48 -11.57
CA LEU A 84 -17.11 -0.34 -10.56
C LEU A 84 -18.04 -1.57 -10.55
N ASP A 85 -18.35 -2.10 -11.73
CA ASP A 85 -19.23 -3.26 -11.92
C ASP A 85 -18.71 -4.53 -11.24
N ASN A 86 -17.39 -4.66 -11.07
CA ASN A 86 -16.75 -5.83 -10.47
C ASN A 86 -16.34 -5.63 -8.99
N LEU A 87 -16.67 -4.46 -8.39
CA LEU A 87 -16.18 -4.09 -7.07
C LEU A 87 -16.61 -5.10 -5.98
N GLN A 88 -17.90 -5.45 -5.94
CA GLN A 88 -18.46 -6.37 -4.94
C GLN A 88 -17.80 -7.76 -5.01
N THR A 89 -17.61 -8.29 -6.21
CA THR A 89 -16.98 -9.60 -6.43
C THR A 89 -15.53 -9.59 -5.94
N VAL A 90 -14.77 -8.54 -6.28
CA VAL A 90 -13.37 -8.40 -5.88
C VAL A 90 -13.21 -8.24 -4.36
N GLU A 91 -14.10 -7.51 -3.70
CA GLU A 91 -14.11 -7.39 -2.23
C GLU A 91 -14.36 -8.75 -1.55
N GLN A 92 -15.34 -9.51 -2.02
CA GLN A 92 -15.65 -10.85 -1.48
C GLN A 92 -14.48 -11.84 -1.67
N GLU A 93 -13.83 -11.84 -2.84
CA GLU A 93 -12.63 -12.64 -3.08
C GLU A 93 -11.52 -12.33 -2.07
N LYS A 94 -11.34 -11.04 -1.72
CA LYS A 94 -10.34 -10.61 -0.75
C LYS A 94 -10.70 -11.06 0.67
N THR A 95 -11.95 -10.89 1.10
CA THR A 95 -12.37 -11.33 2.44
C THR A 95 -12.10 -12.82 2.63
N ARG A 96 -12.40 -13.65 1.63
CA ARG A 96 -12.15 -15.11 1.68
C ARG A 96 -10.67 -15.50 1.68
N LYS A 97 -9.76 -14.62 1.24
CA LYS A 97 -8.31 -14.90 1.22
C LYS A 97 -7.67 -14.77 2.61
N TYR A 98 -8.27 -13.97 3.49
CA TYR A 98 -7.70 -13.58 4.78
C TYR A 98 -8.55 -13.99 6.00
N VAL A 99 -9.69 -14.65 5.77
CA VAL A 99 -10.54 -15.33 6.77
C VAL A 99 -10.32 -16.83 6.62
#